data_AF-A8T9J8-F1
#
_entry.id   AF-A8T9J8-F1
#
_cell.length_a   1.000
_cell.length_b   1.000
_cell.length_c   1.000
_cell.angle_alpha   90.00
_cell.angle_beta   90.00
_cell.angle_gamma   90.00
#
_symmetry.space_group_name_H-M   'P 1'
#
loop_
_entity.id
_entity.type
_entity.pdbx_description
1 polymer ?
#
loop_
_entity_poly.entity_id
_entity_poly.type
_entity_poly.pdbx_seq_one_letter_code
_entity_poly.pdbx_strand_id
1 'polypeptide(L)'
;MSNIDPENLKQKFVAGTVPKQPDFLQLIDLAGKVRGVEAGNGLELDEGSGNLKIDYEETSSQLAGTGLKNNSSKLNVDYDELLNALIPVGTIVAWGSTSNNPPKGWALCDGSTAGVPDLTGCFLMGNKTYGTNAVSDNRRILGTSSNASSLVLGHKLNINQIPSHDHQMTIMQEHSKSKNGTYMHYYLAPATGNNNNWRGNTNSKGGNQSHSHNVNVNALATKLKVAGQPKHYLVRYIMRVN
;
A
#
# COMPACT_ATOMS: atom_id res chain seq x y z
N MET A 1 50.29 -13.28 -32.73
CA MET A 1 50.33 -12.62 -34.06
C MET A 1 51.67 -11.92 -34.21
N SER A 2 52.40 -12.14 -35.30
CA SER A 2 53.67 -11.45 -35.55
C SER A 2 53.41 -9.94 -35.73
N ASN A 3 54.17 -9.11 -35.01
CA ASN A 3 54.08 -7.66 -35.13
C ASN A 3 54.80 -7.27 -36.43
N ILE A 4 54.02 -6.91 -37.46
CA ILE A 4 54.56 -6.58 -38.79
C ILE A 4 54.90 -5.08 -38.76
N ASP A 5 56.17 -4.75 -38.93
CA ASP A 5 56.65 -3.37 -38.97
C ASP A 5 56.68 -2.88 -40.44
N PRO A 6 55.81 -1.92 -40.83
CA PRO A 6 55.76 -1.43 -42.20
C PRO A 6 57.05 -0.76 -42.67
N GLU A 7 57.80 -0.10 -41.77
CA GLU A 7 59.02 0.61 -42.15
C GLU A 7 60.16 -0.37 -42.46
N ASN A 8 60.25 -1.45 -41.69
CA ASN A 8 61.19 -2.53 -41.97
C ASN A 8 60.84 -3.29 -43.26
N LEU A 9 59.56 -3.43 -43.62
CA LEU A 9 59.18 -4.00 -44.91
C LEU A 9 59.59 -3.09 -46.07
N LYS A 10 59.35 -1.77 -45.98
CA LYS A 10 59.70 -0.82 -47.07
C LYS A 10 61.16 -0.95 -47.50
N GLN A 11 62.07 -1.13 -46.55
CA GLN A 11 63.51 -1.30 -46.82
C GLN A 11 63.84 -2.57 -47.62
N LYS A 12 62.97 -3.59 -47.59
CA LYS A 12 63.16 -4.85 -48.33
C LYS A 12 62.61 -4.83 -49.75
N PHE A 13 61.88 -3.79 -50.13
CA PHE A 13 61.26 -3.60 -51.45
C PHE A 13 61.82 -2.38 -52.21
N VAL A 14 63.04 -1.94 -51.88
CA VAL A 14 63.70 -0.82 -52.56
C VAL A 14 64.43 -1.27 -53.82
N ALA A 15 64.63 -0.34 -54.76
CA ALA A 15 65.36 -0.62 -55.99
C ALA A 15 66.77 -1.18 -55.71
N GLY A 16 67.16 -2.23 -56.44
CA GLY A 16 68.45 -2.91 -56.25
C GLY A 16 68.44 -4.02 -55.18
N THR A 17 67.31 -4.24 -54.51
CA THR A 17 67.12 -5.40 -53.62
C THR A 17 66.20 -6.43 -54.26
N VAL A 18 66.40 -7.71 -53.92
CA VAL A 18 65.50 -8.80 -54.30
C VAL A 18 64.77 -9.26 -53.04
N PRO A 19 63.49 -8.92 -52.88
CA PRO A 19 62.71 -9.37 -51.73
C PRO A 19 62.63 -10.90 -51.69
N LYS A 20 62.63 -11.49 -50.49
CA LYS A 20 62.54 -12.94 -50.32
C LYS A 20 61.08 -13.36 -50.15
N GLN A 21 60.80 -14.65 -50.37
CA GLN A 21 59.46 -15.21 -50.19
C GLN A 21 58.79 -14.84 -48.83
N PRO A 22 59.49 -14.83 -47.68
CA PRO A 22 58.90 -14.38 -46.41
C PRO A 22 58.49 -12.90 -46.39
N ASP A 23 59.16 -12.05 -47.17
CA ASP A 23 58.86 -10.61 -47.22
C ASP A 23 57.54 -10.37 -47.98
N PHE A 24 57.28 -11.16 -49.04
CA PHE A 24 56.00 -11.14 -49.74
C PHE A 24 54.85 -11.65 -48.86
N LEU A 25 55.07 -12.70 -48.06
CA LEU A 25 54.07 -13.17 -47.09
C LEU A 25 53.74 -12.11 -46.04
N GLN A 26 54.75 -11.41 -45.51
CA GLN A 26 54.54 -10.30 -44.59
C GLN A 26 53.76 -9.13 -45.21
N LEU A 27 53.99 -8.86 -46.50
CA LEU A 27 53.26 -7.82 -47.24
C LEU A 27 51.78 -8.19 -47.41
N ILE A 28 51.49 -9.45 -47.75
CA ILE A 28 50.13 -9.99 -47.88
C ILE A 28 49.41 -9.95 -46.53
N ASP A 29 50.08 -10.39 -45.46
CA ASP A 29 49.52 -10.33 -44.10
C ASP A 29 49.25 -8.88 -43.66
N LEU A 30 50.13 -7.93 -43.99
CA LEU A 30 49.92 -6.51 -43.69
C LEU A 30 48.70 -5.94 -44.44
N ALA A 31 48.57 -6.27 -45.72
CA ALA A 31 47.41 -5.89 -46.52
C ALA A 31 46.10 -6.51 -45.99
N GLY A 32 46.17 -7.75 -45.51
CA GLY A 32 45.05 -8.42 -44.83
C GLY A 32 44.67 -7.75 -43.51
N LYS A 33 45.64 -7.31 -42.70
CA LYS A 33 45.39 -6.59 -41.45
C LYS A 33 44.78 -5.20 -41.66
N VAL A 34 45.22 -4.44 -42.66
CA VAL A 34 44.63 -3.13 -42.99
C VAL A 34 43.18 -3.27 -43.48
N ARG A 35 42.82 -4.44 -44.04
CA ARG A 35 41.46 -4.83 -44.41
C ARG A 35 40.68 -5.51 -43.28
N GLY A 36 41.30 -5.74 -42.12
CA GLY A 36 40.70 -6.40 -40.98
C GLY A 36 39.99 -5.41 -40.07
N VAL A 37 38.86 -4.88 -40.51
CA VAL A 37 37.81 -4.53 -39.56
C VAL A 37 37.09 -5.85 -39.29
N GLU A 38 37.09 -6.32 -38.05
CA GLU A 38 36.20 -7.41 -37.67
C GLU A 38 34.78 -6.88 -37.85
N ALA A 39 34.18 -7.17 -39.01
CA ALA A 39 32.82 -6.77 -39.31
C ALA A 39 31.91 -7.40 -38.25
N GLY A 40 31.24 -6.57 -37.48
CA GLY A 40 30.42 -7.00 -36.35
C GLY A 40 30.13 -5.84 -35.39
N ASN A 41 28.99 -5.93 -34.71
CA ASN A 41 28.50 -4.90 -33.79
C ASN A 41 28.31 -3.53 -34.48
N GLY A 42 27.93 -3.53 -35.76
CA GLY A 42 27.61 -2.35 -36.54
C GLY A 42 28.79 -1.53 -37.08
N LEU A 43 29.95 -2.16 -37.25
CA LEU A 43 31.07 -1.62 -38.03
C LEU A 43 31.31 -2.50 -39.26
N GLU A 44 31.33 -1.89 -40.44
CA GLU A 44 31.52 -2.58 -41.73
C GLU A 44 32.51 -1.81 -42.61
N LEU A 45 33.21 -2.51 -43.51
CA LEU A 45 33.97 -1.86 -44.58
C LEU A 45 33.07 -1.72 -45.81
N ASP A 46 32.98 -0.51 -46.36
CA ASP A 46 32.37 -0.30 -47.66
C ASP A 46 33.31 -0.80 -48.75
N GLU A 47 33.00 -1.96 -49.35
CA GLU A 47 33.82 -2.58 -50.39
C GLU A 47 33.98 -1.72 -51.65
N GLY A 48 33.08 -0.76 -51.89
CA GLY A 48 33.13 0.15 -53.03
C GLY A 48 33.99 1.38 -52.81
N SER A 49 33.94 1.98 -51.61
CA SER A 49 34.70 3.20 -51.27
C SER A 49 35.97 2.96 -50.46
N GLY A 50 36.14 1.77 -49.87
CA GLY A 50 37.22 1.43 -48.96
C GLY A 50 37.14 2.13 -47.60
N ASN A 51 36.03 2.83 -47.31
CA ASN A 51 35.84 3.55 -46.07
C ASN A 51 35.22 2.64 -44.99
N LEU A 52 35.47 2.97 -43.73
CA LEU A 52 34.73 2.41 -42.61
C LEU A 52 33.31 3.00 -42.59
N LYS A 53 32.31 2.14 -42.57
CA LYS A 53 30.90 2.47 -42.42
C LYS A 53 30.41 2.03 -41.04
N ILE A 54 29.53 2.83 -40.46
CA ILE A 54 28.74 2.43 -39.29
C ILE A 54 27.40 1.89 -39.80
N ASP A 55 27.06 0.66 -39.47
CA ASP A 55 25.70 0.18 -39.57
C ASP A 55 24.92 0.70 -38.36
N TYR A 56 24.18 1.79 -38.59
CA TYR A 56 23.36 2.44 -37.59
C TYR A 56 22.20 1.58 -37.08
N GLU A 57 21.73 0.61 -37.88
CA GLU A 57 20.67 -0.32 -37.50
C GLU A 57 21.19 -1.38 -36.52
N GLU A 58 22.35 -1.94 -36.82
CA GLU A 58 22.97 -2.92 -35.94
C GLU A 58 23.47 -2.27 -34.65
N THR A 59 24.11 -1.09 -34.73
CA THR A 59 24.53 -0.35 -33.53
C THR A 59 23.35 0.07 -32.65
N SER A 60 22.24 0.55 -33.21
CA SER A 60 21.05 0.88 -32.40
C SER A 60 20.42 -0.36 -31.77
N SER A 61 20.49 -1.52 -32.43
CA SER A 61 20.04 -2.81 -31.87
C SER A 61 20.88 -3.24 -30.67
N GLN A 62 22.21 -3.11 -30.77
CA GLN A 62 23.15 -3.46 -29.70
C GLN A 62 23.05 -2.51 -28.50
N LEU A 63 22.68 -1.25 -28.74
CA LEU A 63 22.54 -0.22 -27.71
C LEU A 63 21.13 -0.15 -27.11
N ALA A 64 20.14 -0.80 -27.72
CA ALA A 64 18.79 -0.85 -27.19
C ALA A 64 18.76 -1.63 -25.86
N GLY A 65 17.88 -1.21 -24.95
CA GLY A 65 17.75 -1.76 -23.62
C GLY A 65 16.58 -1.11 -22.88
N THR A 66 16.47 -1.32 -21.58
CA THR A 66 15.38 -0.74 -20.78
C THR A 66 15.34 0.78 -20.94
N GLY A 67 14.25 1.30 -21.50
CA GLY A 67 14.05 2.73 -21.75
C GLY A 67 14.70 3.29 -23.03
N LEU A 68 15.39 2.46 -23.82
CA LEU A 68 15.95 2.81 -25.12
C LEU A 68 15.56 1.78 -26.17
N LYS A 69 14.74 2.17 -27.15
CA LYS A 69 14.31 1.29 -28.23
C LYS A 69 15.02 1.62 -29.53
N ASN A 70 15.42 0.55 -30.23
CA ASN A 70 15.85 0.65 -31.62
C ASN A 70 14.68 1.19 -32.47
N ASN A 71 14.94 2.28 -33.19
CA ASN A 71 14.05 2.86 -34.20
C ASN A 71 14.84 3.06 -35.49
N SER A 72 15.18 1.94 -36.10
CA SER A 72 16.04 1.87 -37.25
C SER A 72 17.44 2.44 -36.96
N SER A 73 17.91 3.39 -37.76
CA SER A 73 19.22 4.04 -37.60
C SER A 73 19.27 5.02 -36.40
N LYS A 74 18.32 4.94 -35.47
CA LYS A 74 18.16 5.82 -34.31
C LYS A 74 17.83 5.02 -33.06
N LEU A 75 18.14 5.61 -31.92
CA LEU A 75 17.61 5.20 -30.61
C LEU A 75 16.52 6.18 -30.19
N ASN A 76 15.37 5.65 -29.77
CA ASN A 76 14.31 6.43 -29.16
C ASN A 76 14.27 6.14 -27.66
N VAL A 77 13.99 7.16 -26.86
CA VAL A 77 13.66 6.97 -25.44
C VAL A 77 12.24 6.40 -25.36
N ASP A 78 12.09 5.26 -24.68
CA ASP A 78 10.77 4.74 -24.34
C ASP A 78 10.33 5.29 -22.98
N TYR A 79 9.58 6.39 -23.04
CA TYR A 79 9.04 7.02 -21.84
C TYR A 79 7.98 6.16 -21.13
N ASP A 80 7.20 5.35 -21.86
CA ASP A 80 6.13 4.57 -21.26
C ASP A 80 6.70 3.38 -20.47
N GLU A 81 7.74 2.71 -21.02
CA GLU A 81 8.47 1.65 -20.32
C GLU A 81 9.14 2.18 -19.05
N LEU A 82 9.85 3.32 -19.15
CA LEU A 82 10.50 3.96 -18.01
C LEU A 82 9.48 4.37 -16.95
N LEU A 83 8.40 5.04 -17.37
CA LEU A 83 7.36 5.47 -16.46
C LEU A 83 6.73 4.26 -15.77
N ASN A 84 6.43 3.16 -16.47
CA ASN A 84 5.84 1.96 -15.85
C ASN A 84 6.77 1.27 -14.86
N ALA A 85 8.09 1.30 -15.10
CA ALA A 85 9.08 0.79 -14.16
C ALA A 85 9.17 1.66 -12.89
N LEU A 86 9.06 2.99 -13.03
CA LEU A 86 9.17 3.94 -11.92
C LEU A 86 7.86 4.10 -11.12
N ILE A 87 6.72 4.11 -11.80
CA ILE A 87 5.39 4.38 -11.24
C ILE A 87 4.39 3.41 -11.90
N PRO A 88 4.25 2.17 -11.44
CA PRO A 88 3.38 1.20 -12.11
C PRO A 88 1.92 1.66 -12.22
N VAL A 89 1.21 1.21 -13.26
CA VAL A 89 -0.26 1.37 -13.36
C VAL A 89 -0.93 0.84 -12.08
N GLY A 90 -1.92 1.57 -11.57
CA GLY A 90 -2.56 1.32 -10.27
C GLY A 90 -1.91 2.04 -9.09
N THR A 91 -0.77 2.73 -9.29
CA THR A 91 -0.20 3.60 -8.25
C THR A 91 -1.16 4.73 -7.90
N ILE A 92 -1.44 4.90 -6.59
CA ILE A 92 -2.29 5.96 -6.05
C ILE A 92 -1.41 6.99 -5.35
N VAL A 93 -1.59 8.27 -5.68
CA VAL A 93 -0.84 9.39 -5.08
C VAL A 93 -1.78 10.49 -4.58
N ALA A 94 -1.35 11.19 -3.53
CA ALA A 94 -1.97 12.43 -3.11
C ALA A 94 -1.70 13.53 -4.14
N TRP A 95 -2.75 14.22 -4.57
CA TRP A 95 -2.72 15.26 -5.58
C TRP A 95 -3.34 16.55 -5.03
N GLY A 96 -2.48 17.53 -4.79
CA GLY A 96 -2.83 18.82 -4.19
C GLY A 96 -3.37 19.86 -5.17
N SER A 97 -3.82 19.47 -6.37
CA SER A 97 -4.33 20.41 -7.37
C SER A 97 -5.79 20.75 -7.13
N THR A 98 -6.17 22.00 -7.43
CA THR A 98 -7.56 22.45 -7.46
C THR A 98 -8.29 22.05 -8.73
N SER A 99 -7.57 21.66 -9.79
CA SER A 99 -8.13 21.17 -11.06
C SER A 99 -8.94 19.89 -10.87
N ASN A 100 -9.99 19.72 -11.68
CA ASN A 100 -10.73 18.45 -11.79
C ASN A 100 -10.18 17.56 -12.93
N ASN A 101 -9.22 18.07 -13.70
CA ASN A 101 -8.61 17.34 -14.81
C ASN A 101 -7.24 16.81 -14.34
N PRO A 102 -7.13 15.51 -13.98
CA PRO A 102 -5.85 14.91 -13.67
C PRO A 102 -4.94 14.93 -14.92
N PRO A 103 -3.60 14.86 -14.75
CA PRO A 103 -2.68 14.77 -15.87
C PRO A 103 -3.00 13.56 -16.77
N LYS A 104 -2.60 13.63 -18.04
CA LYS A 104 -2.75 12.49 -18.96
C LYS A 104 -2.12 11.24 -18.33
N GLY A 105 -2.89 10.16 -18.33
CA GLY A 105 -2.50 8.88 -17.72
C GLY A 105 -2.88 8.69 -16.26
N TRP A 106 -3.58 9.66 -15.68
CA TRP A 106 -4.12 9.59 -14.34
C TRP A 106 -5.64 9.75 -14.35
N ALA A 107 -6.30 9.10 -13.40
CA ALA A 107 -7.73 9.22 -13.16
C ALA A 107 -7.98 9.66 -11.71
N LEU A 108 -9.09 10.36 -11.47
CA LEU A 108 -9.50 10.71 -10.11
C LEU A 108 -10.00 9.46 -9.37
N CYS A 109 -9.63 9.35 -8.10
CA CYS A 109 -10.14 8.32 -7.20
C CYS A 109 -11.51 8.73 -6.62
N ASP A 110 -12.50 8.93 -7.49
CA ASP A 110 -13.88 9.33 -7.15
C ASP A 110 -14.94 8.32 -7.62
N GLY A 111 -14.48 7.15 -8.10
CA GLY A 111 -15.36 6.09 -8.61
C GLY A 111 -15.96 6.34 -10.00
N SER A 112 -15.64 7.47 -10.66
CA SER A 112 -16.14 7.77 -12.00
C SER A 112 -15.51 6.93 -13.11
N THR A 113 -14.31 6.40 -12.87
CA THR A 113 -13.53 5.64 -13.86
C THR A 113 -13.48 4.16 -13.48
N ALA A 114 -13.82 3.28 -14.41
CA ALA A 114 -13.83 1.83 -14.17
C ALA A 114 -12.44 1.32 -13.72
N GLY A 115 -12.42 0.51 -12.65
CA GLY A 115 -11.19 0.00 -12.05
C GLY A 115 -10.47 0.99 -11.12
N VAL A 116 -10.94 2.23 -10.98
CA VAL A 116 -10.40 3.25 -10.08
C VAL A 116 -11.28 3.35 -8.83
N PRO A 117 -10.74 3.21 -7.61
CA PRO A 117 -11.53 3.26 -6.38
C PRO A 117 -12.03 4.67 -6.07
N ASP A 118 -13.18 4.80 -5.41
CA ASP A 118 -13.59 6.04 -4.74
C ASP A 118 -12.92 6.13 -3.37
N LEU A 119 -12.04 7.13 -3.20
CA LEU A 119 -11.31 7.41 -1.95
C LEU A 119 -11.78 8.71 -1.29
N THR A 120 -12.91 9.27 -1.72
CA THR A 120 -13.42 10.54 -1.20
C THR A 120 -13.81 10.40 0.27
N GLY A 121 -13.16 11.18 1.14
CA GLY A 121 -13.39 11.12 2.59
C GLY A 121 -12.83 9.87 3.27
N CYS A 122 -12.01 9.08 2.56
CA CYS A 122 -11.36 7.89 3.10
C CYS A 122 -9.98 8.22 3.69
N PHE A 123 -9.60 7.49 4.73
CA PHE A 123 -8.20 7.39 5.17
C PHE A 123 -7.61 6.09 4.63
N LEU A 124 -6.44 6.18 4.00
CA LEU A 124 -5.73 5.01 3.48
C LEU A 124 -5.19 4.17 4.64
N MET A 125 -5.44 2.86 4.59
CA MET A 125 -4.95 1.88 5.55
C MET A 125 -4.25 0.76 4.78
N GLY A 126 -3.06 0.37 5.23
CA GLY A 126 -2.30 -0.71 4.60
C GLY A 126 -3.02 -2.05 4.72
N ASN A 127 -3.13 -2.78 3.61
CA ASN A 127 -3.62 -4.16 3.59
C ASN A 127 -2.42 -5.13 3.64
N LYS A 128 -2.53 -6.19 4.45
CA LYS A 128 -1.51 -7.25 4.56
C LYS A 128 -1.68 -8.35 3.49
N THR A 129 -2.86 -8.45 2.88
CA THR A 129 -3.19 -9.52 1.93
C THR A 129 -3.11 -9.00 0.50
N TYR A 130 -2.32 -9.66 -0.35
CA TYR A 130 -2.21 -9.35 -1.77
C TYR A 130 -3.51 -9.70 -2.52
N GLY A 131 -3.87 -8.89 -3.52
CA GLY A 131 -4.96 -9.20 -4.45
C GLY A 131 -6.38 -8.93 -3.95
N THR A 132 -6.55 -8.37 -2.75
CA THR A 132 -7.86 -7.90 -2.29
C THR A 132 -7.86 -6.37 -2.20
N ASN A 133 -8.53 -5.72 -3.16
CA ASN A 133 -9.04 -4.34 -2.99
C ASN A 133 -10.25 -4.38 -2.05
N ALA A 134 -10.09 -5.02 -0.90
CA ALA A 134 -11.13 -5.10 0.10
C ALA A 134 -11.27 -3.70 0.68
N VAL A 135 -12.30 -2.99 0.25
CA VAL A 135 -12.92 -1.97 1.09
C VAL A 135 -13.24 -2.71 2.38
N SER A 136 -12.52 -2.40 3.47
CA SER A 136 -12.92 -2.93 4.76
C SER A 136 -14.34 -2.42 4.99
N ASP A 137 -15.32 -3.30 4.93
CA ASP A 137 -16.74 -3.00 5.21
C ASP A 137 -16.91 -2.41 6.64
N ASN A 138 -15.85 -2.49 7.44
CA ASN A 138 -15.70 -1.74 8.65
C ASN A 138 -15.36 -0.28 8.37
N ARG A 139 -16.43 0.51 8.27
CA ARG A 139 -16.47 1.94 8.65
C ARG A 139 -16.27 2.93 7.51
N ARG A 140 -17.26 2.99 6.61
CA ARG A 140 -17.70 4.27 6.06
C ARG A 140 -18.20 5.14 7.23
N ILE A 141 -17.30 5.73 8.02
CA ILE A 141 -17.63 6.99 8.69
C ILE A 141 -17.79 7.93 7.51
N LEU A 142 -19.01 8.08 7.00
CA LEU A 142 -19.35 9.26 6.24
C LEU A 142 -19.05 10.44 7.17
N GLY A 143 -17.85 10.99 7.03
CA GLY A 143 -17.56 12.38 7.34
C GLY A 143 -18.33 13.25 6.35
N THR A 144 -19.64 13.07 6.24
CA THR A 144 -20.50 14.15 5.81
C THR A 144 -20.44 15.16 6.93
N SER A 145 -19.85 16.30 6.62
CA SER A 145 -20.02 17.55 7.33
C SER A 145 -21.51 17.85 7.51
N SER A 146 -22.13 17.24 8.50
CA SER A 146 -23.44 17.58 9.02
C SER A 146 -23.59 16.85 10.34
N ASN A 147 -23.37 17.59 11.43
CA ASN A 147 -24.30 17.58 12.56
C ASN A 147 -24.74 16.17 13.01
N ALA A 148 -23.99 15.55 13.93
CA ALA A 148 -24.44 14.36 14.64
C ALA A 148 -24.44 14.62 16.15
N SER A 149 -25.51 15.25 16.63
CA SER A 149 -25.83 15.33 18.05
C SER A 149 -26.47 14.01 18.47
N SER A 150 -25.71 13.24 19.23
CA SER A 150 -26.10 11.98 19.84
C SER A 150 -27.18 12.23 20.91
N LEU A 151 -28.45 11.99 20.58
CA LEU A 151 -29.51 11.81 21.57
C LEU A 151 -29.66 10.32 21.86
N VAL A 152 -29.44 9.92 23.11
CA VAL A 152 -29.74 8.55 23.57
C VAL A 152 -31.20 8.56 24.02
N LEU A 153 -32.09 7.95 23.23
CA LEU A 153 -33.44 7.62 23.72
C LEU A 153 -33.28 6.67 24.92
N GLY A 154 -34.09 6.84 25.97
CA GLY A 154 -33.94 6.10 27.22
C GLY A 154 -33.81 4.58 26.99
N HIS A 155 -32.66 4.02 27.35
CA HIS A 155 -32.39 2.58 27.28
C HIS A 155 -32.80 1.94 28.61
N LYS A 156 -33.98 1.31 28.62
CA LYS A 156 -34.42 0.54 29.81
C LYS A 156 -33.58 -0.73 29.90
N LEU A 157 -32.74 -0.79 30.93
CA LEU A 157 -31.97 -1.99 31.23
C LEU A 157 -32.92 -3.16 31.57
N ASN A 158 -32.64 -4.33 31.01
CA ASN A 158 -33.25 -5.58 31.43
C ASN A 158 -32.37 -6.31 32.46
N ILE A 159 -32.88 -7.39 33.06
CA ILE A 159 -32.15 -8.13 34.11
C ILE A 159 -30.80 -8.69 33.65
N ASN A 160 -30.61 -8.96 32.36
CA ASN A 160 -29.32 -9.44 31.87
C ASN A 160 -28.27 -8.34 31.82
N GLN A 161 -28.68 -7.08 31.70
CA GLN A 161 -27.82 -5.91 31.48
C GLN A 161 -27.44 -5.19 32.77
N ILE A 162 -27.99 -5.62 33.91
CA ILE A 162 -27.59 -5.13 35.22
C ILE A 162 -26.53 -6.09 35.81
N PRO A 163 -25.54 -5.55 36.55
CA PRO A 163 -24.62 -6.37 37.31
C PRO A 163 -25.35 -7.34 38.26
N SER A 164 -24.82 -8.56 38.38
CA SER A 164 -25.35 -9.54 39.32
C SER A 164 -25.11 -9.06 40.77
N HIS A 165 -26.17 -8.98 41.57
CA HIS A 165 -26.10 -8.61 42.98
C HIS A 165 -27.13 -9.37 43.82
N ASP A 166 -26.86 -9.52 45.11
CA ASP A 166 -27.75 -10.06 46.13
C ASP A 166 -27.89 -9.09 47.32
N HIS A 167 -28.83 -9.38 48.21
CA HIS A 167 -29.05 -8.62 49.44
C HIS A 167 -28.84 -9.52 50.64
N GLN A 168 -28.08 -9.02 51.62
CA GLN A 168 -27.95 -9.68 52.91
C GLN A 168 -29.04 -9.13 53.84
N MET A 169 -29.88 -10.03 54.35
CA MET A 169 -30.87 -9.72 55.38
C MET A 169 -30.42 -10.28 56.71
N THR A 170 -30.76 -9.56 57.79
CA THR A 170 -30.57 -10.05 59.15
C THR A 170 -31.89 -10.60 59.65
N ILE A 171 -31.91 -11.85 60.08
CA ILE A 171 -33.07 -12.46 60.71
C ILE A 171 -32.82 -12.45 62.21
N MET A 172 -33.71 -11.79 62.95
CA MET A 172 -33.65 -11.75 64.40
C MET A 172 -34.46 -12.92 64.96
N GLN A 173 -33.86 -13.63 65.90
CA GLN A 173 -34.50 -14.70 66.65
C GLN A 173 -34.80 -14.19 68.05
N GLU A 174 -36.08 -14.02 68.37
CA GLU A 174 -36.50 -13.72 69.74
C GLU A 174 -36.92 -15.02 70.44
N HIS A 175 -36.33 -15.28 71.61
CA HIS A 175 -36.77 -16.37 72.49
C HIS A 175 -37.76 -15.80 73.50
N SER A 176 -39.05 -16.08 73.31
CA SER A 176 -40.07 -15.73 74.29
C SER A 176 -40.26 -16.89 75.28
N LYS A 177 -39.95 -16.67 76.57
CA LYS A 177 -40.30 -17.62 77.63
C LYS A 177 -41.74 -17.39 78.07
N SER A 178 -42.62 -18.35 77.83
CA SER A 178 -43.92 -18.45 78.51
C SER A 178 -43.82 -19.42 79.69
N LYS A 179 -44.67 -19.24 80.71
CA LYS A 179 -44.70 -20.10 81.91
C LYS A 179 -44.95 -21.60 81.59
N ASN A 180 -45.43 -21.92 80.39
CA ASN A 180 -45.75 -23.29 79.93
C ASN A 180 -44.88 -23.80 78.76
N GLY A 181 -43.71 -23.21 78.49
CA GLY A 181 -42.77 -23.71 77.47
C GLY A 181 -42.14 -22.63 76.59
N THR A 182 -41.03 -22.98 75.94
CA THR A 182 -40.31 -22.11 74.99
C THR A 182 -40.92 -22.23 73.60
N TYR A 183 -41.36 -21.12 73.02
CA TYR A 183 -41.79 -21.05 71.62
C TYR A 183 -40.83 -20.14 70.83
N MET A 184 -40.53 -20.53 69.60
CA MET A 184 -39.63 -19.80 68.70
C MET A 184 -40.47 -18.93 67.78
N HIS A 185 -40.23 -17.61 67.77
CA HIS A 185 -40.84 -16.69 66.81
C HIS A 185 -39.76 -16.07 65.92
N TYR A 186 -39.95 -16.18 64.60
CA TYR A 186 -39.07 -15.57 63.61
C TYR A 186 -39.77 -14.35 63.01
N TYR A 187 -39.17 -13.17 63.16
CA TYR A 187 -39.65 -11.95 62.54
C TYR A 187 -38.51 -11.23 61.81
N LEU A 188 -38.87 -10.53 60.73
CA LEU A 188 -37.98 -9.69 59.94
C LEU A 188 -37.89 -8.32 60.63
N ALA A 189 -36.73 -7.99 61.20
CA ALA A 189 -36.49 -6.68 61.82
C ALA A 189 -35.21 -6.04 61.26
N PRO A 190 -35.18 -4.70 61.06
CA PRO A 190 -33.96 -4.00 60.71
C PRO A 190 -32.95 -4.15 61.85
N ALA A 191 -31.72 -4.55 61.52
CA ALA A 191 -30.71 -4.94 62.49
C ALA A 191 -30.33 -3.79 63.44
N THR A 192 -30.99 -3.70 64.59
CA THR A 192 -30.57 -2.83 65.69
C THR A 192 -30.16 -3.69 66.87
N GLY A 193 -28.85 -3.97 66.95
CA GLY A 193 -28.19 -4.36 68.20
C GLY A 193 -28.39 -5.80 68.67
N ASN A 194 -27.32 -6.59 68.51
CA ASN A 194 -26.86 -7.65 69.40
C ASN A 194 -27.90 -8.64 69.99
N ASN A 195 -28.18 -9.74 69.26
CA ASN A 195 -28.27 -11.12 69.78
C ASN A 195 -28.48 -12.13 68.62
N ASN A 196 -27.64 -13.17 68.53
CA ASN A 196 -27.72 -14.33 67.62
C ASN A 196 -28.27 -14.06 66.20
N ASN A 197 -27.63 -13.14 65.47
CA ASN A 197 -28.04 -12.77 64.12
C ASN A 197 -27.76 -13.90 63.11
N TRP A 198 -28.81 -14.51 62.56
CA TRP A 198 -28.68 -15.37 61.39
C TRP A 198 -28.71 -14.50 60.13
N ARG A 199 -27.69 -14.63 59.28
CA ARG A 199 -27.61 -13.92 58.00
C ARG A 199 -28.24 -14.78 56.92
N GLY A 200 -29.25 -14.24 56.25
CA GLY A 200 -29.82 -14.83 55.04
C GLY A 200 -29.47 -13.97 53.84
N ASN A 201 -28.94 -14.57 52.78
CA ASN A 201 -28.74 -13.89 51.50
C ASN A 201 -29.96 -14.16 50.62
N THR A 202 -30.40 -13.15 49.88
CA THR A 202 -31.28 -13.39 48.73
C THR A 202 -30.47 -14.10 47.64
N ASN A 203 -31.16 -14.70 46.67
CA ASN A 203 -30.47 -15.18 45.47
C ASN A 203 -29.92 -14.00 44.66
N SER A 204 -28.74 -14.17 44.04
CA SER A 204 -28.20 -13.17 43.12
C SER A 204 -29.12 -12.99 41.91
N LYS A 205 -29.34 -11.74 41.52
CA LYS A 205 -30.10 -11.36 40.33
C LYS A 205 -29.31 -10.34 39.51
N GLY A 206 -29.44 -10.42 38.19
CA GLY A 206 -28.59 -9.70 37.26
C GLY A 206 -27.71 -10.66 36.46
N GLY A 207 -27.64 -10.48 35.14
CA GLY A 207 -26.91 -11.36 34.23
C GLY A 207 -25.51 -10.89 33.86
N ASN A 208 -25.16 -9.63 34.18
CA ASN A 208 -23.87 -9.02 33.84
C ASN A 208 -23.44 -9.22 32.37
N GLN A 209 -24.41 -9.31 31.46
CA GLN A 209 -24.18 -9.51 30.04
C GLN A 209 -23.87 -8.18 29.38
N SER A 210 -22.95 -8.21 28.41
CA SER A 210 -22.64 -7.06 27.57
C SER A 210 -23.89 -6.56 26.85
N HIS A 211 -24.03 -5.25 26.74
CA HIS A 211 -25.07 -4.63 25.93
C HIS A 211 -24.55 -3.44 25.14
N SER A 212 -25.26 -3.15 24.06
CA SER A 212 -25.03 -1.98 23.23
C SER A 212 -26.04 -0.88 23.52
N HIS A 213 -25.59 0.36 23.41
CA HIS A 213 -26.45 1.52 23.29
C HIS A 213 -26.52 1.90 21.82
N ASN A 214 -27.73 1.88 21.25
CA ASN A 214 -27.95 2.37 19.89
C ASN A 214 -28.27 3.87 19.95
N VAL A 215 -27.45 4.67 19.30
CA VAL A 215 -27.71 6.10 19.10
C VAL A 215 -28.48 6.26 17.79
N ASN A 216 -29.73 6.73 17.87
CA ASN A 216 -30.53 7.06 16.70
C ASN A 216 -30.50 8.58 16.49
N VAL A 217 -29.83 9.03 15.44
CA VAL A 217 -29.68 10.45 15.10
C VAL A 217 -30.83 10.88 14.21
N ASN A 218 -32.02 11.10 14.79
CA ASN A 218 -33.15 11.70 14.08
C ASN A 218 -33.08 13.23 14.18
N ALA A 219 -32.69 13.85 13.06
CA ALA A 219 -32.88 15.24 12.64
C ALA A 219 -33.15 16.31 13.74
N LEU A 220 -32.10 16.87 14.35
CA LEU A 220 -31.84 18.33 14.51
C LEU A 220 -30.50 18.57 15.26
N ALA A 221 -29.41 18.13 14.66
CA ALA A 221 -28.12 17.99 15.33
C ALA A 221 -27.25 19.26 15.35
N THR A 222 -27.75 20.39 15.84
CA THR A 222 -27.06 21.68 15.63
C THR A 222 -25.93 22.03 16.61
N LYS A 223 -25.62 21.25 17.67
CA LYS A 223 -24.66 21.72 18.71
C LYS A 223 -23.64 20.73 19.31
N LEU A 224 -23.65 19.44 19.00
CA LEU A 224 -22.64 18.52 19.55
C LEU A 224 -21.63 18.13 18.46
N LYS A 225 -20.43 18.70 18.51
CA LYS A 225 -19.29 18.31 17.70
C LYS A 225 -18.38 17.39 18.52
N VAL A 226 -18.58 16.08 18.45
CA VAL A 226 -17.54 15.13 18.89
C VAL A 226 -16.63 14.85 17.71
N ALA A 227 -15.62 15.69 17.51
CA ALA A 227 -14.62 15.46 16.47
C ALA A 227 -13.60 14.42 16.97
N GLY A 228 -13.85 13.15 16.65
CA GLY A 228 -12.91 12.05 16.91
C GLY A 228 -11.79 11.93 15.85
N GLN A 229 -11.71 12.85 14.90
CA GLN A 229 -10.73 12.83 13.83
C GLN A 229 -9.53 13.72 14.20
N PRO A 230 -8.28 13.22 14.05
CA PRO A 230 -7.10 14.07 14.11
C PRO A 230 -7.19 15.22 13.09
N LYS A 231 -6.44 16.30 13.34
CA LYS A 231 -6.23 17.34 12.33
C LYS A 231 -5.69 16.70 11.05
N HIS A 232 -6.32 16.99 9.92
CA HIS A 232 -5.97 16.43 8.62
C HIS A 232 -5.98 17.52 7.55
N TYR A 233 -5.23 17.29 6.48
CA TYR A 233 -5.18 18.14 5.29
C TYR A 233 -5.95 17.44 4.16
N LEU A 234 -6.88 18.13 3.54
CA LEU A 234 -7.69 17.57 2.47
C LEU A 234 -6.92 17.63 1.14
N VAL A 235 -6.67 16.46 0.56
CA VAL A 235 -6.09 16.28 -0.78
C VAL A 235 -6.99 15.37 -1.58
N ARG A 236 -6.92 15.48 -2.90
CA ARG A 236 -7.52 14.49 -3.80
C ARG A 236 -6.53 13.34 -3.99
N TYR A 237 -7.05 12.17 -4.31
CA TYR A 237 -6.23 11.06 -4.77
C TYR A 237 -6.44 10.86 -6.27
N ILE A 238 -5.36 10.57 -6.97
CA ILE A 238 -5.39 10.14 -8.38
C ILE A 238 -4.67 8.80 -8.51
N MET A 239 -5.12 7.99 -9.45
CA MET A 239 -4.53 6.69 -9.77
C MET A 239 -3.99 6.69 -11.18
N ARG A 240 -2.79 6.12 -11.38
CA ARG A 240 -2.23 5.94 -12.71
C ARG A 240 -3.00 4.85 -13.47
N VAL A 241 -3.37 5.11 -14.72
CA VAL A 241 -4.19 4.22 -15.55
C VAL A 241 -3.57 3.86 -16.91
N ASN A 242 -2.49 4.53 -17.33
CA ASN A 242 -1.67 4.14 -18.49
C ASN A 242 -0.19 4.51 -18.27
#